data_AF-A0A535V3G8-F1
#
_entry.id   AF-A0A535V3G8-F1
#
_cell.length_a   1.000
_cell.length_b   1.000
_cell.length_c   1.000
_cell.angle_alpha   90.00
_cell.angle_beta   90.00
_cell.angle_gamma   90.00
#
_symmetry.space_group_name_H-M   'P 1'
#
loop_
_entity.id
_entity.type
_entity.pdbx_description
1 polymer ?
#
loop_
_entity_poly.entity_id
_entity_poly.type
_entity_poly.pdbx_seq_one_letter_code
_entity_poly.pdbx_strand_id
1 'polypeptide(L)'
;MSIMQFTQTIHIIPSVVGSRSKLAKQPTLPGLELEAEKAPVVTNRQIAEVLSSIASLLENQNSNPYRIQAYRNAARGVLELTEQAAETLARGEELPVPGLGRRLRARIKELVQTGTMTFYNDLFIQSLPPAARKLMALDHVGPHTAIRLYEELNIDTPEKLWWAAQNQHIRGLSGFGKRSEARLQEAAARVRKSSSTVSLDGAA
;
A
#
# COMPACT_ATOMS: atom_id res chain seq x y z
N MET A 1 19.82 -24.10 -4.87
CA MET A 1 18.46 -23.53 -4.93
C MET A 1 18.50 -22.14 -4.34
N SER A 2 18.14 -21.14 -5.15
CA SER A 2 18.45 -19.73 -4.94
C SER A 2 17.54 -19.08 -3.90
N ILE A 3 18.16 -18.45 -2.91
CA ILE A 3 17.53 -17.73 -1.81
C ILE A 3 17.15 -16.36 -2.37
N MET A 4 15.89 -16.16 -2.76
CA MET A 4 15.42 -14.84 -3.18
C MET A 4 15.27 -13.94 -1.97
N GLN A 5 16.25 -13.05 -1.82
CA GLN A 5 16.29 -11.96 -0.87
C GLN A 5 15.13 -11.00 -1.19
N PHE A 6 14.02 -11.09 -0.44
CA PHE A 6 12.95 -10.10 -0.53
C PHE A 6 13.36 -8.84 0.24
N THR A 7 13.79 -7.84 -0.53
CA THR A 7 14.15 -6.51 -0.09
C THR A 7 12.92 -5.76 0.45
N GLN A 8 12.93 -5.54 1.76
CA GLN A 8 12.43 -4.36 2.49
C GLN A 8 11.19 -3.64 1.92
N THR A 9 10.03 -3.83 2.57
CA THR A 9 8.84 -2.98 2.39
C THR A 9 9.16 -1.55 2.84
N ILE A 10 9.24 -0.62 1.88
CA ILE A 10 9.41 0.80 2.14
C ILE A 10 8.10 1.35 2.74
N HIS A 11 8.04 1.43 4.06
CA HIS A 11 7.20 2.43 4.71
C HIS A 11 7.85 3.79 4.48
N ILE A 12 7.20 4.63 3.67
CA ILE A 12 7.66 6.00 3.41
C ILE A 12 7.41 6.83 4.67
N ILE A 13 8.42 6.90 5.54
CA ILE A 13 8.54 7.91 6.58
C ILE A 13 9.17 9.13 5.91
N PRO A 14 8.62 10.36 6.02
CA PRO A 14 9.21 11.53 5.37
C PRO A 14 10.60 11.80 5.94
N SER A 15 11.64 11.67 5.11
CA SER A 15 13.00 12.06 5.48
C SER A 15 13.11 13.58 5.41
N VAL A 16 13.27 14.22 6.57
CA VAL A 16 13.55 15.65 6.68
C VAL A 16 14.98 15.90 6.20
N VAL A 17 15.14 16.37 4.96
CA VAL A 17 16.41 16.92 4.45
C VAL A 17 16.20 18.41 4.25
N GLY A 18 16.78 19.20 5.15
CA GLY A 18 16.72 20.65 5.13
C GLY A 18 17.62 21.23 4.03
N SER A 19 17.02 21.94 3.07
CA SER A 19 17.74 22.88 2.22
C SER A 19 17.64 24.28 2.84
N ARG A 20 18.76 24.73 3.43
CA ARG A 20 18.95 26.11 3.84
C ARG A 20 19.24 26.94 2.60
N SER A 21 18.31 27.81 2.23
CA SER A 21 18.56 28.92 1.31
C SER A 21 18.01 30.20 1.94
N LYS A 22 18.91 31.12 2.26
CA LYS A 22 18.63 32.45 2.82
C LYS A 22 17.74 33.24 1.87
N LEU A 23 16.65 33.84 2.36
CA LEU A 23 16.28 35.21 2.00
C LEU A 23 15.25 35.84 2.98
N ALA A 24 15.58 37.06 3.38
CA ALA A 24 14.76 38.17 3.89
C ALA A 24 13.93 38.03 5.18
N LYS A 25 14.31 38.83 6.20
CA LYS A 25 13.49 39.23 7.34
C LYS A 25 12.20 39.92 6.85
N GLN A 26 11.06 39.28 7.04
CA GLN A 26 9.78 39.98 7.23
C GLN A 26 9.36 39.79 8.69
N PRO A 27 9.01 40.86 9.43
CA PRO A 27 8.37 40.70 10.72
C PRO A 27 6.95 40.22 10.48
N THR A 28 6.71 38.92 10.63
CA THR A 28 5.36 38.33 10.58
C THR A 28 4.68 38.51 11.95
N LEU A 29 3.43 38.97 11.91
CA LEU A 29 2.58 39.21 13.07
C LEU A 29 2.31 37.90 13.84
N PRO A 30 2.40 37.88 15.19
CA PRO A 30 2.11 36.68 15.97
C PRO A 30 0.59 36.42 16.01
N GLY A 31 0.17 35.22 15.62
CA GLY A 31 -1.18 34.69 15.89
C GLY A 31 -2.09 34.35 14.71
N LEU A 32 -1.61 34.41 13.46
CA LEU A 32 -2.37 34.03 12.26
C LEU A 32 -1.49 33.30 11.23
N GLU A 33 -0.62 32.38 11.68
CA GLU A 33 -0.05 31.40 10.76
C GLU A 33 -1.19 30.48 10.31
N LEU A 34 -1.74 30.74 9.11
CA LEU A 34 -2.35 29.69 8.32
C LEU A 34 -1.28 28.63 8.17
N GLU A 35 -1.37 27.59 9.01
CA GLU A 35 -0.43 26.48 9.03
C GLU A 35 -0.30 25.97 7.60
N ALA A 36 0.91 26.08 7.05
CA ALA A 36 1.22 25.62 5.71
C ALA A 36 0.75 24.17 5.58
N GLU A 37 -0.35 23.96 4.85
CA GLU A 37 -0.91 22.63 4.59
C GLU A 37 0.21 21.76 4.01
N LYS A 38 0.55 20.74 4.79
CA LYS A 38 1.68 19.84 4.62
C LYS A 38 1.69 19.24 3.20
N ALA A 39 2.57 19.74 2.34
CA ALA A 39 2.73 19.24 0.98
C ALA A 39 3.04 17.73 0.98
N PRO A 40 2.48 16.95 0.04
CA PRO A 40 2.75 15.53 -0.04
C PRO A 40 4.19 15.29 -0.54
N VAL A 41 5.02 14.70 0.31
CA VAL A 41 6.43 14.39 0.01
C VAL A 41 6.55 13.03 -0.68
N VAL A 42 5.75 12.80 -1.73
CA VAL A 42 5.89 11.61 -2.58
C VAL A 42 6.92 11.92 -3.65
N THR A 43 8.06 11.25 -3.60
CA THR A 43 9.17 11.47 -4.54
C THR A 43 8.89 10.83 -5.91
N ASN A 44 9.51 11.36 -6.97
CA ASN A 44 9.43 10.78 -8.32
C ASN A 44 9.81 9.29 -8.34
N ARG A 45 10.81 8.91 -7.53
CA ARG A 45 11.23 7.52 -7.36
C ARG A 45 10.10 6.64 -6.82
N GLN A 46 9.40 7.08 -5.78
CA GLN A 46 8.29 6.32 -5.20
C GLN A 46 7.11 6.20 -6.17
N ILE A 47 6.79 7.26 -6.92
CA ILE A 47 5.79 7.21 -7.98
C ILE A 47 6.16 6.16 -9.02
N ALA A 48 7.42 6.18 -9.48
CA ALA A 48 7.91 5.23 -10.48
C ALA A 48 7.94 3.79 -9.96
N GLU A 49 8.26 3.57 -8.68
CA GLU A 49 8.20 2.26 -8.03
C GLU A 49 6.75 1.73 -8.03
N VAL A 50 5.77 2.54 -7.61
CA VAL A 50 4.34 2.15 -7.65
C VAL A 50 3.88 1.83 -9.08
N LEU A 51 4.20 2.70 -10.05
CA LEU A 51 3.84 2.47 -11.46
C LEU A 51 4.48 1.18 -12.01
N SER A 52 5.73 0.90 -11.62
CA SER A 52 6.44 -0.33 -12.00
C SER A 52 5.82 -1.56 -11.37
N SER A 53 5.41 -1.48 -10.10
CA SER A 53 4.69 -2.58 -9.42
C SER A 53 3.35 -2.87 -10.09
N ILE A 54 2.60 -1.84 -10.52
CA ILE A 54 1.36 -2.02 -11.28
C ILE A 54 1.62 -2.78 -12.58
N ALA A 55 2.67 -2.42 -13.32
CA ALA A 55 3.03 -3.11 -14.56
C ALA A 55 3.30 -4.60 -14.31
N SER A 56 4.07 -4.94 -13.27
CA SER A 56 4.34 -6.34 -12.89
C SER A 56 3.06 -7.09 -12.48
N LEU A 57 2.16 -6.46 -11.74
CA LEU A 57 0.88 -7.07 -11.36
C LEU A 57 -0.02 -7.34 -12.58
N LEU A 58 -0.07 -6.39 -13.53
CA LEU A 58 -0.82 -6.55 -14.79
C LEU A 58 -0.23 -7.68 -15.64
N GLU A 59 1.09 -7.78 -15.69
CA GLU A 59 1.82 -8.84 -16.38
C GLU A 59 1.51 -10.22 -15.79
N ASN A 60 1.53 -10.35 -14.47
CA ASN A 60 1.15 -11.59 -13.78
C ASN A 60 -0.30 -12.02 -14.06
N GLN A 61 -1.18 -11.07 -14.34
CA GLN A 61 -2.59 -11.32 -14.69
C GLN A 61 -2.80 -11.54 -16.20
N ASN A 62 -1.73 -11.63 -17.00
CA ASN A 62 -1.80 -11.70 -18.47
C ASN A 62 -2.70 -10.61 -19.08
N SER A 63 -2.64 -9.40 -18.50
CA SER A 63 -3.40 -8.25 -18.98
C SER A 63 -2.89 -7.75 -20.33
N ASN A 64 -3.62 -6.80 -20.93
CA ASN A 64 -3.26 -6.22 -22.22
C ASN A 64 -1.81 -5.64 -22.24
N PRO A 65 -0.97 -6.04 -23.23
CA PRO A 65 0.44 -5.66 -23.29
C PRO A 65 0.67 -4.16 -23.48
N TYR A 66 -0.21 -3.46 -24.20
CA TYR A 66 -0.14 -2.00 -24.35
C TYR A 66 -0.34 -1.29 -23.02
N ARG A 67 -1.22 -1.83 -22.15
CA ARG A 67 -1.42 -1.28 -20.81
C ARG A 67 -0.17 -1.47 -19.95
N ILE A 68 0.42 -2.66 -19.96
CA ILE A 68 1.65 -2.96 -19.22
C ILE A 68 2.77 -1.98 -19.66
N GLN A 69 2.97 -1.84 -20.97
CA GLN A 69 3.99 -0.94 -21.51
C GLN A 69 3.71 0.53 -21.16
N ALA A 70 2.45 0.96 -21.15
CA ALA A 70 2.09 2.32 -20.74
C ALA A 70 2.53 2.63 -19.29
N TYR A 71 2.35 1.68 -18.35
CA TYR A 71 2.83 1.85 -16.97
C TYR A 71 4.36 1.86 -16.88
N ARG A 72 5.05 0.99 -17.61
CA ARG A 72 6.52 0.97 -17.67
C ARG A 72 7.08 2.29 -18.22
N ASN A 73 6.49 2.79 -19.30
CA ASN A 73 6.89 4.07 -19.91
C ASN A 73 6.61 5.25 -18.97
N ALA A 74 5.47 5.25 -18.29
CA ALA A 74 5.15 6.28 -17.30
C ALA A 74 6.12 6.26 -16.12
N ALA A 75 6.48 5.08 -15.60
CA ALA A 75 7.47 4.96 -14.53
C ALA A 75 8.83 5.57 -14.95
N ARG A 76 9.31 5.23 -16.15
CA ARG A 76 10.55 5.80 -16.70
C ARG A 76 10.45 7.31 -16.88
N GLY A 77 9.37 7.79 -17.51
CA GLY A 77 9.19 9.21 -17.77
C GLY A 77 9.11 10.04 -16.49
N VAL A 78 8.51 9.52 -15.42
CA VAL A 78 8.49 10.19 -14.11
C VAL A 78 9.87 10.24 -13.45
N LEU A 79 10.71 9.21 -13.61
CA LEU A 79 12.09 9.23 -13.11
C LEU A 79 12.98 10.25 -13.83
N GLU A 80 12.71 10.48 -15.11
CA GLU A 80 13.46 11.42 -15.96
C GLU A 80 13.05 12.89 -15.77
N LEU A 81 11.99 13.16 -15.01
CA LEU A 81 11.58 14.53 -14.70
C LEU A 81 12.65 15.25 -13.90
N THR A 82 13.04 16.44 -14.38
CA THR A 82 13.99 17.33 -13.70
C THR A 82 13.38 17.93 -12.43
N GLU A 83 12.08 18.20 -12.46
CA GLU A 83 11.32 18.70 -11.32
C GLU A 83 10.55 17.57 -10.62
N GLN A 84 10.25 17.72 -9.33
CA GLN A 84 9.37 16.78 -8.66
C GLN A 84 7.94 16.84 -9.22
N ALA A 85 7.41 15.69 -9.60
CA ALA A 85 6.03 15.54 -10.03
C ALA A 85 5.03 16.07 -8.99
N ALA A 86 5.37 15.93 -7.70
CA ALA A 86 4.56 16.48 -6.61
C ALA A 86 4.46 18.02 -6.67
N GLU A 87 5.55 18.71 -6.96
CA GLU A 87 5.62 20.17 -7.07
C GLU A 87 4.86 20.67 -8.30
N THR A 88 5.10 20.05 -9.47
CA THR A 88 4.38 20.36 -10.71
C THR A 88 2.87 20.20 -10.53
N LEU A 89 2.43 19.08 -9.93
CA LEU A 89 1.00 18.81 -9.71
C LEU A 89 0.38 19.71 -8.64
N ALA A 90 1.15 20.16 -7.65
CA ALA A 90 0.68 21.11 -6.64
C ALA A 90 0.37 22.48 -7.26
N ARG A 91 1.09 22.89 -8.31
CA ARG A 91 0.77 24.10 -9.10
C ARG A 91 -0.44 23.93 -10.03
N GLY A 92 -1.04 22.73 -10.09
CA GLY A 92 -2.13 22.43 -11.01
C GLY A 92 -1.67 22.21 -12.46
N GLU A 93 -0.37 22.12 -12.69
CA GLU A 93 0.22 21.86 -14.00
C GLU A 93 0.16 20.37 -14.36
N GLU A 94 0.25 20.09 -15.65
CA GLU A 94 0.32 18.73 -16.16
C GLU A 94 1.76 18.21 -16.18
N LEU A 95 1.95 16.93 -15.85
CA LEU A 95 3.27 16.31 -15.92
C LEU A 95 3.78 16.29 -17.38
N PRO A 96 4.99 16.80 -17.67
CA PRO A 96 5.53 16.86 -19.02
C PRO A 96 6.10 15.50 -19.48
N VAL A 97 5.34 14.42 -19.28
CA VAL A 97 5.71 13.05 -19.66
C VAL A 97 5.00 12.67 -20.97
N PRO A 98 5.74 12.44 -22.07
CA PRO A 98 5.17 12.01 -23.36
C PRO A 98 4.41 10.69 -23.24
N GLY A 99 3.28 10.57 -23.92
CA GLY A 99 2.48 9.34 -23.95
C GLY A 99 1.67 9.05 -22.66
N LEU A 100 1.75 9.91 -21.64
CA LEU A 100 0.96 9.77 -20.43
C LEU A 100 -0.49 10.20 -20.67
N GLY A 101 -1.42 9.24 -20.73
CA GLY A 101 -2.84 9.52 -20.96
C GLY A 101 -3.58 10.10 -19.73
N ARG A 102 -4.76 10.72 -19.96
CA ARG A 102 -5.59 11.38 -18.93
C ARG A 102 -5.84 10.51 -17.68
N ARG A 103 -6.19 9.24 -17.88
CA ARG A 103 -6.45 8.31 -16.77
C ARG A 103 -5.21 8.07 -15.91
N LEU A 104 -4.03 8.00 -16.52
CA LEU A 104 -2.79 7.73 -15.80
C LEU A 104 -2.31 8.96 -15.05
N ARG A 105 -2.44 10.15 -15.66
CA ARG A 105 -2.25 11.46 -15.01
C ARG A 105 -3.10 11.59 -13.74
N ALA A 106 -4.39 11.29 -13.84
CA ALA A 106 -5.31 11.36 -12.71
C ALA A 106 -4.88 10.45 -11.54
N ARG A 107 -4.39 9.24 -11.84
CA ARG A 107 -3.95 8.31 -10.80
C ARG A 107 -2.60 8.69 -10.18
N ILE A 108 -1.69 9.28 -10.96
CA ILE A 108 -0.45 9.84 -10.40
C ILE A 108 -0.77 11.02 -9.49
N LYS A 109 -1.73 11.87 -9.90
CA LYS A 109 -2.23 12.96 -9.06
C LYS A 109 -2.84 12.44 -7.75
N GLU A 110 -3.67 11.40 -7.80
CA GLU A 110 -4.21 10.73 -6.62
C GLU A 110 -3.10 10.21 -5.70
N LEU A 111 -2.09 9.54 -6.27
CA LEU A 111 -0.95 9.02 -5.53
C LEU A 111 -0.17 10.12 -4.83
N VAL A 112 0.09 11.23 -5.52
CA VAL A 112 0.76 12.39 -4.93
C VAL A 112 -0.12 12.98 -3.82
N GLN A 113 -1.40 13.24 -4.07
CA GLN A 113 -2.26 13.95 -3.10
C GLN A 113 -2.56 13.13 -1.85
N THR A 114 -2.81 11.83 -1.99
CA THR A 114 -3.26 10.97 -0.89
C THR A 114 -2.16 10.06 -0.33
N GLY A 115 -1.02 9.96 -1.02
CA GLY A 115 0.01 8.95 -0.74
C GLY A 115 -0.38 7.53 -1.16
N THR A 116 -1.58 7.34 -1.71
CA THR A 116 -2.11 6.02 -2.11
C THR A 116 -2.74 6.07 -3.49
N MET A 117 -2.82 4.93 -4.16
CA MET A 117 -3.42 4.82 -5.49
C MET A 117 -4.45 3.70 -5.46
N THR A 118 -5.74 4.04 -5.50
CA THR A 118 -6.84 3.08 -5.38
C THR A 118 -6.70 1.94 -6.38
N PHE A 119 -6.36 2.27 -7.63
CA PHE A 119 -6.15 1.26 -8.67
C PHE A 119 -5.03 0.26 -8.35
N TYR A 120 -3.94 0.71 -7.72
CA TYR A 120 -2.86 -0.19 -7.31
C TYR A 120 -3.33 -1.13 -6.21
N ASN A 121 -4.02 -0.58 -5.20
CA ASN A 121 -4.55 -1.36 -4.08
C ASN A 121 -5.53 -2.43 -4.57
N ASP A 122 -6.46 -2.07 -5.45
CA ASP A 122 -7.42 -3.01 -6.03
C ASP A 122 -6.73 -4.14 -6.78
N LEU A 123 -5.73 -3.79 -7.61
CA LEU A 123 -4.99 -4.76 -8.40
C LEU A 123 -4.15 -5.68 -7.51
N PHE A 124 -3.57 -5.13 -6.43
CA PHE A 124 -2.85 -5.90 -5.44
C PHE A 124 -3.78 -6.90 -4.75
N ILE A 125 -4.95 -6.47 -4.27
CA ILE A 125 -5.98 -7.33 -3.66
C ILE A 125 -6.38 -8.47 -4.61
N GLN A 126 -6.55 -8.17 -5.90
CA GLN A 126 -6.87 -9.17 -6.93
C GLN A 126 -5.74 -10.14 -7.23
N SER A 127 -4.50 -9.77 -6.97
CA SER A 127 -3.34 -10.65 -7.14
C SER A 127 -3.11 -11.61 -5.97
N LEU A 128 -3.71 -11.35 -4.80
CA LEU A 128 -3.56 -12.24 -3.64
C LEU A 128 -4.14 -13.63 -3.92
N PRO A 129 -3.51 -14.70 -3.40
CA PRO A 129 -4.08 -16.04 -3.39
C PRO A 129 -5.49 -16.05 -2.77
N PRO A 130 -6.43 -16.87 -3.28
CA PRO A 130 -7.79 -16.93 -2.74
C PRO A 130 -7.84 -17.22 -1.24
N ALA A 131 -6.93 -18.08 -0.76
CA ALA A 131 -6.77 -18.39 0.66
C ALA A 131 -6.41 -17.15 1.50
N ALA A 132 -5.37 -16.41 1.08
CA ALA A 132 -5.00 -15.16 1.74
C ALA A 132 -6.15 -14.13 1.69
N ARG A 133 -6.84 -14.01 0.54
CA ARG A 133 -7.96 -13.09 0.39
C ARG A 133 -9.12 -13.38 1.34
N LYS A 134 -9.42 -14.65 1.63
CA LYS A 134 -10.45 -15.04 2.61
C LYS A 134 -10.14 -14.51 4.01
N LEU A 135 -8.86 -14.44 4.40
CA LEU A 135 -8.47 -13.91 5.71
C LEU A 135 -8.79 -12.43 5.85
N MET A 136 -8.90 -11.68 4.75
CA MET A 136 -9.26 -10.25 4.79
C MET A 136 -10.70 -9.99 5.25
N ALA A 137 -11.54 -11.03 5.35
CA ALA A 137 -12.85 -10.92 5.99
C ALA A 137 -12.76 -10.76 7.51
N LEU A 138 -11.58 -11.01 8.10
CA LEU A 138 -11.34 -10.85 9.53
C LEU A 138 -11.00 -9.40 9.86
N ASP A 139 -11.54 -8.91 10.98
CA ASP A 139 -11.18 -7.62 11.53
C ASP A 139 -9.66 -7.50 11.67
N HIS A 140 -9.12 -6.33 11.32
CA HIS A 140 -7.69 -6.02 11.39
C HIS A 140 -6.78 -6.79 10.42
N VAL A 141 -7.32 -7.60 9.50
CA VAL A 141 -6.55 -8.27 8.45
C VAL A 141 -6.65 -7.51 7.14
N GLY A 142 -5.66 -6.65 6.87
CA GLY A 142 -5.48 -6.01 5.57
C GLY A 142 -4.77 -6.90 4.55
N PRO A 143 -4.62 -6.47 3.29
CA PRO A 143 -4.01 -7.27 2.23
C PRO A 143 -2.54 -7.64 2.52
N HIS A 144 -1.75 -6.70 3.08
CA HIS A 144 -0.38 -6.99 3.50
C HIS A 144 -0.32 -7.98 4.67
N THR A 145 -1.24 -7.88 5.62
CA THR A 145 -1.33 -8.83 6.73
C THR A 145 -1.73 -10.21 6.22
N ALA A 146 -2.73 -10.28 5.34
CA ALA A 146 -3.21 -11.52 4.75
C ALA A 146 -2.13 -12.27 3.98
N ILE A 147 -1.38 -11.58 3.10
CA ILE A 147 -0.31 -12.24 2.33
C ILE A 147 0.80 -12.76 3.25
N ARG A 148 1.19 -12.00 4.28
CA ARG A 148 2.24 -12.41 5.22
C ARG A 148 1.83 -13.59 6.08
N LEU A 149 0.59 -13.60 6.57
CA LEU A 149 0.04 -14.76 7.30
C LEU A 149 0.03 -16.02 6.42
N TYR A 150 -0.30 -15.86 5.13
CA TYR A 150 -0.32 -16.95 4.18
C TYR A 150 1.08 -17.44 3.79
N GLU A 151 2.00 -16.54 3.41
CA GLU A 151 3.33 -16.92 2.90
C GLU A 151 4.31 -17.30 4.01
N GLU A 152 4.32 -16.58 5.14
CA GLU A 152 5.31 -16.80 6.22
C GLU A 152 4.85 -17.88 7.21
N LEU A 153 3.53 -18.02 7.45
CA LEU A 153 2.99 -18.96 8.43
C LEU A 153 2.05 -20.02 7.85
N ASN A 154 1.81 -20.01 6.54
CA ASN A 154 0.92 -20.96 5.85
C ASN A 154 -0.51 -20.98 6.46
N ILE A 155 -0.96 -19.83 6.94
CA ILE A 155 -2.30 -19.62 7.49
C ILE A 155 -3.23 -19.24 6.35
N ASP A 156 -4.29 -20.03 6.16
CA ASP A 156 -5.31 -19.88 5.11
C ASP A 156 -6.75 -19.89 5.65
N THR A 157 -6.94 -20.20 6.94
CA THR A 157 -8.26 -20.20 7.59
C THR A 157 -8.25 -19.46 8.95
N PRO A 158 -9.43 -18.97 9.41
CA PRO A 158 -9.58 -18.37 10.73
C PRO A 158 -9.16 -19.32 11.87
N GLU A 159 -9.39 -20.63 11.71
CA GLU A 159 -9.03 -21.64 12.72
C GLU A 159 -7.51 -21.74 12.86
N LYS A 160 -6.79 -21.82 11.73
CA LYS A 160 -5.32 -21.82 11.75
C LYS A 160 -4.77 -20.52 12.34
N LEU A 161 -5.39 -19.38 12.01
CA LEU A 161 -4.99 -18.09 12.58
C LEU A 161 -5.14 -18.07 14.10
N TRP A 162 -6.26 -18.57 14.62
CA TRP A 162 -6.49 -18.64 16.06
C TRP A 162 -5.47 -19.52 16.77
N TRP A 163 -5.18 -20.71 16.22
CA TRP A 163 -4.18 -21.62 16.79
C TRP A 163 -2.78 -21.02 16.73
N ALA A 164 -2.41 -20.38 15.62
CA ALA A 164 -1.12 -19.71 15.48
C ALA A 164 -0.96 -18.56 16.49
N ALA A 165 -2.03 -17.79 16.73
CA ALA A 165 -2.04 -16.73 17.74
C ALA A 165 -1.91 -17.29 19.16
N GLN A 166 -2.63 -18.38 19.48
CA GLN A 166 -2.57 -19.02 20.79
C GLN A 166 -1.18 -19.58 21.10
N ASN A 167 -0.52 -20.14 20.09
CA ASN A 167 0.85 -20.64 20.17
C ASN A 167 1.92 -19.55 20.04
N GLN A 168 1.53 -18.27 19.97
CA GLN A 168 2.44 -17.13 19.90
C GLN A 168 3.34 -17.12 18.66
N HIS A 169 2.90 -17.74 17.56
CA HIS A 169 3.67 -17.79 16.32
C HIS A 169 3.59 -16.47 15.55
N ILE A 170 2.50 -15.71 15.68
CA ILE A 170 2.28 -14.48 14.90
C ILE A 170 3.21 -13.36 15.38
N ARG A 171 3.43 -13.23 16.69
CA ARG A 171 4.37 -12.23 17.25
C ARG A 171 5.84 -12.45 16.87
N GLY A 172 6.17 -13.61 16.27
CA GLY A 172 7.49 -13.88 15.72
C GLY A 172 7.73 -13.18 14.39
N LEU A 173 6.66 -12.74 13.70
CA LEU A 173 6.77 -12.02 12.44
C LEU A 173 7.19 -10.56 12.69
N SER A 174 8.13 -10.05 11.90
CA SER A 174 8.54 -8.64 11.96
C SER A 174 7.31 -7.72 11.80
N GLY A 175 7.15 -6.73 12.68
CA GLY A 175 5.99 -5.83 12.67
C GLY A 175 4.73 -6.36 13.38
N PHE A 176 4.72 -7.61 13.83
CA PHE A 176 3.63 -8.18 14.63
C PHE A 176 4.06 -8.28 16.10
N GLY A 177 3.50 -7.42 16.96
CA GLY A 177 3.72 -7.48 18.39
C GLY A 177 2.61 -8.23 19.13
N LYS A 178 2.77 -8.41 20.45
CA LYS A 178 1.77 -9.03 21.36
C LYS A 178 0.36 -8.43 21.18
N ARG A 179 0.27 -7.10 21.03
CA ARG A 179 -1.01 -6.39 20.83
C ARG A 179 -1.67 -6.72 19.48
N SER A 180 -0.87 -6.85 18.43
CA SER A 180 -1.39 -7.20 17.10
C SER A 180 -1.91 -8.63 17.09
N GLU A 181 -1.13 -9.56 17.67
CA GLU A 181 -1.52 -10.96 17.80
C GLU A 181 -2.81 -11.13 18.61
N ALA A 182 -2.96 -10.45 19.75
CA ALA A 182 -4.17 -10.50 20.54
C ALA A 182 -5.42 -10.05 19.75
N ARG A 183 -5.31 -8.97 18.97
CA ARG A 183 -6.40 -8.50 18.10
C ARG A 183 -6.77 -9.51 17.01
N LEU A 184 -5.76 -10.12 16.38
CA LEU A 184 -5.97 -11.16 15.36
C LEU A 184 -6.60 -12.41 15.97
N GLN A 185 -6.19 -12.79 17.19
CA GLN A 185 -6.79 -13.90 17.93
C GLN A 185 -8.26 -13.64 18.25
N GLU A 186 -8.60 -12.44 18.71
CA GLU A 186 -9.97 -12.02 18.99
C GLU A 186 -10.83 -12.04 17.72
N ALA A 187 -10.33 -11.48 16.62
CA ALA A 187 -11.02 -11.48 15.33
C ALA A 187 -11.30 -12.92 14.85
N ALA A 188 -10.30 -13.80 14.91
CA ALA A 188 -10.44 -15.21 14.55
C ALA A 188 -11.46 -15.94 15.45
N ALA A 189 -11.44 -15.67 16.77
CA ALA A 189 -12.36 -16.27 17.72
C ALA A 189 -13.82 -15.86 17.47
N ARG A 190 -14.07 -14.61 17.06
CA ARG A 190 -15.42 -14.13 16.72
C ARG A 190 -16.01 -14.90 15.55
N VAL A 191 -15.26 -15.00 14.45
CA VAL A 191 -15.72 -15.72 13.24
C VAL A 191 -15.98 -17.20 13.52
N ARG A 192 -15.14 -17.82 14.37
CA ARG A 192 -15.33 -19.22 14.77
C ARG A 192 -16.57 -19.46 15.64
N LYS A 193 -16.94 -18.51 16.50
CA LYS A 193 -18.16 -18.60 17.33
C LYS A 193 -19.43 -18.38 16.50
N SER A 194 -19.37 -17.51 15.49
CA SER A 194 -20.50 -17.33 14.58
C SER A 194 -20.74 -18.55 13.70
N SER A 195 -19.69 -19.24 13.23
CA SER A 195 -19.85 -20.44 12.40
C SER A 195 -20.44 -21.62 13.17
N SER A 196 -20.19 -21.73 14.50
CA SER A 196 -20.78 -22.79 15.33
C SER A 196 -22.26 -22.56 15.68
N THR A 197 -22.76 -21.33 15.60
CA THR A 197 -24.15 -21.01 16.00
C THR A 197 -25.14 -21.21 14.84
N VAL A 198 -24.68 -21.08 13.60
CA VAL A 198 -25.54 -21.17 12.39
C VAL A 198 -25.88 -22.63 11.99
N SER A 199 -25.22 -23.63 12.57
CA SER A 199 -25.46 -25.05 12.25
C SER A 199 -26.57 -25.73 13.07
N LEU A 200 -27.31 -25.01 13.92
CA LEU A 200 -28.35 -25.59 14.79
C LEU A 200 -29.81 -25.33 14.37
N ASP A 201 -30.07 -24.61 13.27
CA ASP A 201 -31.44 -24.20 12.87
C ASP A 201 -31.93 -24.82 11.54
N GLY A 202 -31.27 -25.88 11.06
CA GLY A 202 -31.55 -26.54 9.78
C GLY A 202 -32.09 -27.96 9.87
N ALA A 203 -32.93 -28.25 10.87
CA ALA A 203 -33.64 -29.53 10.98
C ALA A 203 -35.04 -29.32 11.54
N ALA A 204 -35.99 -29.01 10.66
CA ALA A 204 -37.42 -29.20 10.86
C ALA A 204 -38.07 -29.56 9.52
#